data_AF-A0A172QF49-F1
#
_entry.id   AF-A0A172QF49-F1
#
_cell.length_a   1.000
_cell.length_b   1.000
_cell.length_c   1.000
_cell.angle_alpha   90.00
_cell.angle_beta   90.00
_cell.angle_gamma   90.00
#
_symmetry.space_group_name_H-M   'P 1'
#
loop_
_entity.id
_entity.type
_entity.pdbx_description
1 polymer ?
#
loop_
_entity_poly.entity_id
_entity_poly.type
_entity_poly.pdbx_seq_one_letter_code
_entity_poly.pdbx_strand_id
1 'polypeptide(L)'
;DELSQPTDKRMFVLAAALKQNETIDKLYSLTKIDKWFLNRMENIINLQNTLESYKYTNLPIELLIKSKQLGFSDKQIASFIECTELMVRKMREENNIKPFNKQIDTVA
;
A
#
# COMPACT_ATOMS: atom_id res chain seq x y z
N ASP A 1 17.46 -14.27 -9.57
CA ASP A 1 17.78 -13.71 -10.90
C ASP A 1 16.96 -12.48 -11.27
N GLU A 2 15.63 -12.48 -11.06
CA GLU A 2 14.78 -11.35 -11.46
C GLU A 2 14.96 -10.06 -10.62
N LEU A 3 15.38 -10.14 -9.36
CA LEU A 3 15.64 -8.94 -8.53
C LEU A 3 17.00 -8.29 -8.80
N SER A 4 17.98 -9.10 -9.21
CA SER A 4 19.33 -8.67 -9.57
C SER A 4 19.39 -8.02 -10.95
N GLN A 5 18.52 -8.43 -11.87
CA GLN A 5 18.41 -7.83 -13.20
C GLN A 5 17.32 -6.75 -13.20
N PRO A 6 17.63 -5.49 -13.57
CA PRO A 6 16.62 -4.45 -13.61
C PRO A 6 15.67 -4.67 -14.79
N THR A 7 14.51 -5.27 -14.52
CA THR A 7 13.41 -5.46 -15.49
C THR A 7 12.25 -4.51 -15.18
N ASP A 8 11.35 -4.35 -16.14
CA ASP A 8 10.08 -3.63 -15.99
C ASP A 8 9.18 -4.25 -14.90
N LYS A 9 9.24 -5.57 -14.74
CA LYS A 9 8.46 -6.30 -13.72
C LYS A 9 9.06 -6.27 -12.31
N ARG A 10 10.27 -5.73 -12.15
CA ARG A 10 11.03 -5.76 -10.90
C ARG A 10 10.23 -5.29 -9.68
N MET A 11 9.41 -4.24 -9.84
CA MET A 11 8.59 -3.72 -8.75
C MET A 11 7.55 -4.73 -8.24
N PHE A 12 6.95 -5.53 -9.13
CA PHE A 12 5.98 -6.55 -8.75
C PHE A 12 6.66 -7.74 -8.06
N VAL A 13 7.84 -8.14 -8.57
CA VAL A 13 8.66 -9.19 -7.95
C VAL A 13 9.12 -8.75 -6.56
N LEU A 14 9.51 -7.49 -6.40
CA LEU A 14 9.91 -6.91 -5.12
C LEU A 14 8.76 -6.90 -4.11
N ALA A 15 7.57 -6.48 -4.53
CA ALA A 15 6.37 -6.52 -3.70
C ALA A 15 6.02 -7.96 -3.27
N ALA A 16 6.13 -8.93 -4.19
CA ALA A 16 5.93 -10.34 -3.87
C ALA A 16 6.97 -10.88 -2.88
N ALA A 17 8.25 -10.50 -3.04
CA ALA A 17 9.31 -10.89 -2.12
C ALA A 17 9.09 -10.31 -0.71
N LEU A 18 8.72 -9.03 -0.61
CA LEU A 18 8.35 -8.40 0.66
C LEU A 18 7.14 -9.09 1.30
N LYS A 19 6.13 -9.48 0.51
CA LYS A 19 4.97 -10.24 1.01
C LYS A 19 5.35 -11.64 1.52
N GLN A 20 6.45 -12.21 1.04
CA GLN A 20 7.02 -13.47 1.51
C GLN A 20 7.96 -13.30 2.73
N ASN A 21 7.99 -12.11 3.36
CA ASN A 21 8.86 -11.78 4.49
C ASN A 21 10.37 -11.88 4.18
N GLU A 22 10.76 -11.62 2.93
CA GLU A 22 12.18 -11.47 2.58
C GLU A 22 12.79 -10.24 3.26
N THR A 23 14.01 -10.36 3.79
CA THR A 23 14.62 -9.29 4.58
C THR A 23 15.06 -8.11 3.73
N ILE A 24 14.92 -6.90 4.27
CA ILE A 24 15.37 -5.65 3.64
C ILE A 24 16.85 -5.71 3.26
N ASP A 25 17.70 -6.31 4.09
CA ASP A 25 19.14 -6.46 3.82
C ASP A 25 19.42 -7.33 2.60
N LYS A 26 18.67 -8.42 2.43
CA LYS A 26 18.77 -9.30 1.26
C LYS A 26 18.24 -8.60 0.01
N LEU A 27 17.12 -7.89 0.11
CA LEU A 27 16.59 -7.12 -1.02
C LEU A 27 17.54 -6.00 -1.43
N TYR A 28 18.17 -5.32 -0.48
CA TYR A 28 19.21 -4.32 -0.74
C TYR A 28 20.42 -4.94 -1.44
N SER A 29 20.91 -6.09 -0.97
CA SER A 29 22.10 -6.72 -1.55
C SER A 29 21.89 -7.10 -3.02
N LEU A 30 20.69 -7.58 -3.35
CA LEU A 30 20.27 -7.96 -4.70
C LEU A 30 19.95 -6.75 -5.59
N THR A 31 19.27 -5.73 -5.05
CA THR A 31 18.67 -4.69 -5.88
C THR A 31 19.44 -3.37 -5.92
N LYS A 32 20.23 -3.10 -4.87
CA LYS A 32 20.86 -1.80 -4.57
C LYS A 32 19.87 -0.64 -4.43
N ILE A 33 18.57 -0.91 -4.29
CA ILE A 33 17.57 0.10 -3.91
C ILE A 33 17.82 0.46 -2.45
N ASP A 34 17.97 1.74 -2.16
CA ASP A 34 18.25 2.20 -0.80
C ASP A 34 17.23 1.64 0.21
N LYS A 35 17.73 1.22 1.37
CA LYS A 35 16.92 0.59 2.41
C LYS A 35 15.76 1.47 2.84
N TRP A 36 15.89 2.79 2.79
CA TRP A 36 14.81 3.72 3.08
C TRP A 36 13.59 3.46 2.20
N PHE A 37 13.78 3.29 0.88
CA PHE A 37 12.67 2.98 -0.04
C PHE A 37 12.11 1.57 0.20
N LEU A 38 12.98 0.59 0.46
CA LEU A 38 12.56 -0.77 0.77
C LEU A 38 11.67 -0.82 2.01
N ASN A 39 12.04 -0.11 3.08
CA ASN A 39 11.22 0.04 4.28
C ASN A 39 9.88 0.75 3.98
N ARG A 40 9.85 1.75 3.09
CA ARG A 40 8.58 2.37 2.67
C ARG A 40 7.67 1.37 1.94
N MET A 41 8.22 0.51 1.09
CA MET A 41 7.45 -0.53 0.42
C MET A 41 6.97 -1.61 1.39
N GLU A 42 7.80 -2.01 2.35
CA GLU A 42 7.42 -2.93 3.42
C GLU A 42 6.23 -2.40 4.23
N ASN A 43 6.21 -1.10 4.57
CA ASN A 43 5.06 -0.47 5.23
C ASN A 43 3.75 -0.60 4.44
N ILE A 44 3.81 -0.50 3.10
CA ILE A 44 2.65 -0.68 2.23
C ILE A 44 2.18 -2.14 2.29
N ILE A 45 3.09 -3.10 2.21
CA ILE A 45 2.79 -4.54 2.30
C ILE A 45 2.22 -4.90 3.67
N ASN A 46 2.77 -4.37 4.76
CA ASN A 46 2.27 -4.59 6.11
C ASN A 46 0.83 -4.07 6.27
N LEU A 47 0.52 -2.89 5.71
CA LEU A 47 -0.84 -2.39 5.73
C LEU A 47 -1.78 -3.24 4.87
N GLN A 48 -1.33 -3.71 3.70
CA GLN A 48 -2.09 -4.66 2.89
C GLN A 48 -2.41 -5.94 3.68
N ASN A 49 -1.42 -6.57 4.31
CA ASN A 49 -1.62 -7.77 5.12
C ASN A 49 -2.60 -7.51 6.28
N THR A 50 -2.52 -6.33 6.89
CA THR A 50 -3.48 -5.91 7.91
C THR A 50 -4.88 -5.79 7.34
N LEU A 51 -5.08 -5.16 6.18
CA LEU A 51 -6.38 -5.05 5.51
C LEU A 51 -6.97 -6.42 5.14
N GLU A 52 -6.15 -7.35 4.66
CA GLU A 52 -6.55 -8.72 4.31
C GLU A 52 -7.07 -9.52 5.54
N SER A 53 -6.79 -9.07 6.78
CA SER A 53 -7.34 -9.67 8.01
C SER A 53 -8.74 -9.18 8.39
N TYR A 54 -9.27 -8.16 7.70
CA TYR A 54 -10.60 -7.60 7.92
C TYR A 54 -11.55 -7.93 6.77
N LYS A 55 -12.84 -7.80 7.05
CA LYS A 55 -13.92 -7.80 6.06
C LYS A 55 -14.55 -6.40 6.02
N TYR A 56 -15.31 -6.13 4.97
CA TYR A 56 -16.06 -4.88 4.86
C TYR A 56 -16.89 -4.54 6.11
N THR A 57 -17.49 -5.54 6.76
CA THR A 57 -18.39 -5.35 7.91
C THR A 57 -17.69 -4.93 9.19
N ASN A 58 -16.39 -5.17 9.33
CA ASN A 58 -15.64 -4.92 10.57
C ASN A 58 -14.35 -4.10 10.34
N LEU A 59 -14.22 -3.42 9.20
CA LEU A 59 -13.08 -2.57 8.91
C LEU A 59 -13.08 -1.31 9.81
N PRO A 60 -12.05 -1.08 10.64
CA PRO A 60 -11.96 0.15 11.42
C PRO A 60 -11.79 1.38 10.52
N ILE A 61 -12.51 2.46 10.82
CA ILE A 61 -12.44 3.71 10.06
C ILE A 61 -11.02 4.29 10.02
N GLU A 62 -10.27 4.19 11.12
CA GLU A 62 -8.86 4.61 11.17
C GLU A 62 -7.99 3.84 10.18
N LEU A 63 -8.28 2.56 9.96
CA LEU A 63 -7.55 1.72 9.01
C LEU A 63 -7.87 2.12 7.57
N LEU A 64 -9.13 2.48 7.30
CA LEU A 64 -9.54 3.07 6.02
C LEU A 64 -8.85 4.41 5.77
N ILE A 65 -8.72 5.28 6.77
CA ILE A 65 -7.99 6.55 6.62
C ILE A 65 -6.51 6.29 6.32
N LYS A 66 -5.86 5.41 7.09
CA LYS A 66 -4.45 5.04 6.89
C LYS A 66 -4.20 4.47 5.49
N SER A 67 -5.09 3.63 4.98
CA SER A 67 -4.95 3.06 3.64
C SER A 67 -5.04 4.14 2.55
N LYS A 68 -5.96 5.11 2.68
CA LYS A 68 -6.02 6.25 1.75
C LYS A 68 -4.78 7.15 1.84
N GLN A 69 -4.24 7.38 3.03
CA GLN A 69 -3.01 8.16 3.23
C GLN A 69 -1.77 7.48 2.64
N LEU A 70 -1.70 6.14 2.67
CA LEU A 70 -0.65 5.37 2.00
C LEU A 70 -0.89 5.19 0.49
N GLY A 71 -1.95 5.79 -0.06
CA GLY A 71 -2.19 5.83 -1.50
C GLY A 71 -2.98 4.65 -2.08
N PHE A 72 -3.60 3.80 -1.24
CA PHE A 72 -4.43 2.71 -1.74
C PHE A 72 -5.68 3.25 -2.46
N SER A 73 -5.96 2.70 -3.65
CA SER A 73 -7.22 2.96 -4.38
C SER A 73 -8.40 2.23 -3.73
N ASP A 74 -9.62 2.72 -3.97
CA ASP A 74 -10.84 2.09 -3.45
C ASP A 74 -10.99 0.67 -4.01
N LYS A 75 -10.56 0.44 -5.26
CA LYS A 75 -10.48 -0.87 -5.90
C LYS A 75 -9.54 -1.84 -5.19
N GLN A 76 -8.35 -1.39 -4.79
CA GLN A 76 -7.40 -2.24 -4.06
C GLN A 76 -7.95 -2.60 -2.68
N ILE A 77 -8.44 -1.62 -1.93
CA ILE A 77 -9.05 -1.85 -0.62
C ILE A 77 -10.18 -2.88 -0.75
N ALA A 78 -11.09 -2.66 -1.70
CA ALA A 78 -12.21 -3.55 -1.97
C ALA A 78 -11.76 -5.00 -2.25
N SER A 79 -10.67 -5.18 -2.99
CA SER A 79 -10.11 -6.51 -3.25
C SER A 79 -9.56 -7.21 -2.00
N PHE A 80 -9.02 -6.46 -1.03
CA PHE A 80 -8.46 -7.02 0.20
C PHE A 80 -9.53 -7.39 1.24
N ILE A 81 -10.61 -6.60 1.34
CA ILE A 81 -11.69 -6.80 2.31
C ILE A 81 -12.93 -7.48 1.72
N GLU A 82 -12.79 -8.06 0.53
CA GLU A 82 -13.80 -8.83 -0.20
C GLU A 82 -15.14 -8.09 -0.41
N CYS A 83 -15.08 -6.89 -0.97
CA CYS A 83 -16.27 -6.14 -1.34
C CYS A 83 -16.12 -5.48 -2.72
N THR A 84 -17.10 -4.67 -3.09
CA THR A 84 -17.03 -3.89 -4.33
C THR A 84 -16.38 -2.53 -4.08
N GLU A 85 -15.75 -1.97 -5.11
CA GLU A 85 -15.18 -0.62 -5.07
C GLU A 85 -16.23 0.43 -4.67
N LEU A 86 -17.46 0.27 -5.15
CA LEU A 86 -18.58 1.16 -4.83
C LEU A 86 -18.91 1.16 -3.33
N MET A 87 -18.80 0.02 -2.65
CA MET A 87 -19.03 -0.08 -1.21
C MET A 87 -17.96 0.67 -0.42
N VAL A 88 -16.68 0.53 -0.79
CA VAL A 88 -15.58 1.29 -0.16
C VAL A 88 -15.76 2.80 -0.38
N ARG A 89 -16.17 3.20 -1.58
CA ARG A 89 -16.46 4.60 -1.89
C ARG A 89 -17.58 5.15 -1.02
N LYS A 90 -18.70 4.43 -0.89
CA LYS A 90 -19.82 4.82 -0.02
C LYS A 90 -19.39 4.95 1.44
N MET A 91 -18.65 3.97 1.96
CA MET A 91 -18.10 4.03 3.32
C MET A 91 -17.21 5.27 3.52
N ARG A 92 -16.36 5.62 2.54
CA ARG A 92 -15.57 6.87 2.58
C ARG A 92 -16.45 8.12 2.61
N GLU A 93 -17.47 8.18 1.76
CA GLU A 93 -18.38 9.33 1.67
C GLU A 93 -19.21 9.51 2.95
N GLU A 94 -19.76 8.43 3.51
CA GLU A 94 -20.52 8.42 4.77
C GLU A 94 -19.68 8.87 5.97
N ASN A 95 -18.38 8.55 5.96
CA ASN A 95 -17.44 8.94 7.01
C ASN A 95 -16.67 10.24 6.69
N ASN A 96 -17.10 11.00 5.68
CA ASN A 96 -16.45 12.24 5.24
C ASN A 96 -14.94 12.13 4.93
N ILE A 97 -14.48 10.96 4.53
CA ILE A 97 -13.08 10.73 4.14
C ILE A 97 -12.91 11.21 2.70
N LYS A 98 -12.33 12.39 2.52
CA LYS A 98 -12.12 13.02 1.20
C LYS A 98 -10.67 13.48 1.05
N PRO A 99 -10.12 13.46 -0.17
CA PRO A 99 -8.80 14.02 -0.42
C PRO A 99 -8.83 15.55 -0.26
N PHE A 100 -7.67 16.14 0.01
CA PHE A 100 -7.49 17.58 0.01
C PHE A 100 -6.57 17.99 -1.12
N ASN A 101 -6.89 19.10 -1.77
CA ASN A 101 -5.99 19.73 -2.73
C ASN A 101 -5.05 20.66 -1.96
N LYS A 102 -3.74 20.55 -2.21
CA LYS A 102 -2.70 21.39 -1.60
C LYS A 102 -2.05 22.24 -2.69
N GLN A 103 -1.82 23.50 -2.38
CA GLN A 103 -1.06 24.41 -3.25
C GLN A 103 0.44 24.19 -3.03
N ILE A 104 1.22 24.34 -4.10
CA ILE A 104 2.68 24.34 -4.06
C ILE A 104 3.11 25.81 -4.05
N ASP A 105 3.66 26.29 -2.94
CA ASP A 105 3.98 27.70 -2.70
C ASP A 105 5.48 27.98 -2.60
N THR A 106 6.33 26.96 -2.82
CA THR A 106 7.81 27.02 -2.77
C THR A 106 8.45 27.48 -1.46
N VAL A 107 7.68 27.91 -0.45
CA VAL A 107 8.20 28.51 0.80
C VAL A 107 7.85 27.75 2.09
N ALA A 108 7.07 26.66 2.00
CA ALA A 108 6.79 25.66 3.04
C ALA A 108 6.06 26.13 4.32
#